data_AF-A0AAN9AHX5-F1
#
_entry.id   AF-A0AAN9AHX5-F1
#
_cell.length_a   1.000
_cell.length_b   1.000
_cell.length_c   1.000
_cell.angle_alpha   90.00
_cell.angle_beta   90.00
_cell.angle_gamma   90.00
#
_symmetry.space_group_name_H-M   'P 1'
#
loop_
_entity.id
_entity.type
_entity.pdbx_description
1 polymer ?
#
loop_
_entity_poly.entity_id
_entity_poly.type
_entity_poly.pdbx_seq_one_letter_code
_entity_poly.pdbx_strand_id
1 'polypeptide(L)'
;MSMQTSLSYLDLSHNNIPSMDPDVRQTLDNLAAKHTVTLRLRGNPLTCTCQSLDMVRWLATTVVRLDGDNHNLAYDDDYDDNGRDYPCALEDGGMGSTGSVMAQWEAHWRRCVGLAFLTVSAVALLVQVLGLLLTYLLWSKWTYVRHAWRVLRHLRLPRRHDFQNDAVFVYADDDLELAMKLKQAVGNARPGLRLSLLMDEIMPGSYLPEGIARSVERSWKVVLLVTQTFLQDDWSGFSVLQAQGSISDTLPDRVLVLMVGPLQPWAAREPSHLSMRTLLRMIPESCVYHVPGAVTSRHNIWVTLGDRIASDPV
;
A
#
# COMPACT_ATOMS: atom_id res chain seq x y z
N MET A 1 54.62 -6.27 -33.26
CA MET A 1 55.67 -7.19 -33.77
C MET A 1 55.11 -7.88 -35.01
N SER A 2 55.70 -7.66 -36.18
CA SER A 2 55.32 -8.37 -37.41
C SER A 2 55.83 -9.81 -37.34
N MET A 3 54.98 -10.75 -36.95
CA MET A 3 55.31 -12.17 -36.91
C MET A 3 55.31 -12.74 -38.34
N GLN A 4 56.36 -13.50 -38.64
CA GLN A 4 56.74 -14.02 -39.95
C GLN A 4 55.64 -14.87 -40.59
N THR A 5 55.29 -14.57 -41.85
CA THR A 5 54.27 -15.29 -42.62
C THR A 5 54.73 -16.65 -43.15
N SER A 6 55.97 -17.06 -42.86
CA SER A 6 56.60 -18.28 -43.36
C SER A 6 56.98 -19.28 -42.26
N LEU A 7 56.55 -19.06 -41.01
CA LEU A 7 56.88 -19.94 -39.89
C LEU A 7 56.22 -21.30 -40.08
N SER A 8 57.01 -22.35 -40.29
CA SER A 8 56.53 -23.74 -40.46
C SER A 8 56.91 -24.67 -39.30
N TYR A 9 57.93 -24.30 -38.53
CA TYR A 9 58.45 -25.10 -37.43
C TYR A 9 58.85 -24.18 -36.28
N LEU A 10 58.31 -24.43 -35.10
CA LEU A 10 58.59 -23.70 -33.87
C LEU A 10 58.87 -24.69 -32.75
N ASP A 11 60.13 -24.74 -32.30
CA ASP A 11 60.55 -25.58 -31.19
C ASP A 11 60.68 -24.77 -29.92
N LEU A 12 59.79 -25.04 -28.96
CA LEU A 12 59.80 -24.46 -27.61
C LEU A 12 60.01 -25.55 -26.55
N SER A 13 60.50 -26.73 -26.93
CA SER A 13 60.74 -27.82 -25.99
C SER A 13 61.78 -27.45 -24.92
N HIS A 14 61.66 -28.08 -23.75
CA HIS A 14 62.58 -27.91 -22.61
C HIS A 14 62.78 -26.46 -22.15
N ASN A 15 61.72 -25.66 -22.20
CA ASN A 15 61.68 -24.31 -21.65
C ASN A 15 60.89 -24.27 -20.34
N ASN A 16 60.71 -23.06 -19.81
CA ASN A 16 59.95 -22.82 -18.58
C ASN A 16 58.59 -22.15 -18.89
N ILE A 17 57.80 -22.73 -19.80
CA ILE A 17 56.52 -22.19 -20.24
C ILE A 17 55.37 -22.84 -19.45
N PRO A 18 54.70 -22.12 -18.54
CA PRO A 18 53.56 -22.66 -17.78
C PRO A 18 52.24 -22.58 -18.55
N SER A 19 52.10 -21.59 -19.42
CA SER A 19 50.93 -21.41 -20.29
C SER A 19 51.27 -20.55 -21.50
N MET A 20 50.41 -20.60 -22.52
CA MET A 20 50.57 -19.84 -23.77
C MET A 20 49.44 -18.81 -23.92
N ASP A 21 49.84 -17.59 -24.26
CA ASP A 21 48.94 -16.46 -24.47
C ASP A 21 47.88 -16.77 -25.55
N PRO A 22 46.60 -16.43 -25.33
CA PRO A 22 45.54 -16.50 -26.35
C PRO A 22 45.93 -15.93 -27.72
N ASP A 23 46.63 -14.80 -27.76
CA ASP A 23 46.99 -14.13 -29.02
C ASP A 23 48.02 -14.95 -29.82
N VAL A 24 48.95 -15.60 -29.12
CA VAL A 24 49.94 -16.50 -29.72
C VAL A 24 49.27 -17.74 -30.29
N ARG A 25 48.35 -18.35 -29.54
CA ARG A 25 47.57 -19.51 -29.98
C ARG A 25 46.74 -19.20 -31.22
N GLN A 26 46.05 -18.06 -31.22
CA GLN A 26 45.28 -17.61 -32.38
C GLN A 26 46.18 -17.34 -33.59
N THR A 27 47.36 -16.74 -33.38
CA THR A 27 48.32 -16.51 -34.45
C THR A 27 48.80 -17.83 -35.07
N LEU A 28 49.09 -18.83 -34.24
CA LEU A 28 49.50 -20.16 -34.69
C LEU A 28 48.39 -20.87 -35.47
N ASP A 29 47.13 -20.80 -35.02
CA ASP A 29 45.99 -21.36 -35.75
C ASP A 29 45.79 -20.65 -37.11
N ASN A 30 45.93 -19.32 -37.14
CA ASN A 30 45.83 -18.54 -38.38
C ASN A 30 46.93 -18.89 -39.39
N LEU A 31 48.13 -19.25 -38.92
CA LEU A 31 49.22 -19.75 -39.76
C LEU A 31 48.97 -21.19 -40.20
N ALA A 32 48.50 -22.06 -39.30
CA ALA A 32 48.17 -23.45 -39.58
C ALA A 32 47.02 -23.61 -40.57
N ALA A 33 46.14 -22.61 -40.68
CA ALA A 33 45.11 -22.54 -41.71
C ALA A 33 45.67 -22.34 -43.13
N LYS A 34 46.89 -21.82 -43.27
CA LYS A 34 47.53 -21.51 -44.57
C LYS A 34 48.53 -22.58 -45.00
N HIS A 35 49.29 -23.13 -44.05
CA HIS A 35 50.29 -24.16 -44.31
C HIS A 35 50.56 -24.98 -43.03
N THR A 36 51.25 -26.11 -43.17
CA THR A 36 51.58 -26.95 -42.01
C THR A 36 52.55 -26.24 -41.07
N VAL A 37 52.12 -26.06 -39.83
CA VAL A 37 52.93 -25.52 -38.73
C VAL A 37 53.12 -26.62 -37.69
N THR A 38 54.37 -26.87 -37.32
CA THR A 38 54.74 -27.81 -36.25
C THR A 38 55.20 -27.04 -35.03
N LEU A 39 54.67 -27.39 -33.86
CA LEU A 39 54.99 -26.80 -32.56
C LEU A 39 55.44 -27.89 -31.59
N ARG A 40 56.62 -27.71 -30.99
CA ARG A 40 57.16 -28.58 -29.92
C ARG A 40 57.08 -27.87 -28.58
N LEU A 41 56.45 -28.49 -27.58
CA LEU A 41 56.22 -27.99 -26.23
C LEU A 41 56.66 -28.96 -25.13
N ARG A 42 57.13 -30.16 -25.47
CA ARG A 42 57.57 -31.16 -24.48
C ARG A 42 58.66 -30.62 -23.55
N GLY A 43 58.65 -31.05 -22.30
CA GLY A 43 59.64 -30.64 -21.30
C GLY A 43 59.40 -29.26 -20.69
N ASN A 44 58.22 -28.66 -20.91
CA ASN A 44 57.76 -27.45 -20.23
C ASN A 44 56.88 -27.77 -19.02
N PRO A 45 56.93 -26.97 -17.94
CA PRO A 45 56.09 -27.15 -16.76
C PRO A 45 54.68 -26.55 -16.98
N LEU A 46 53.91 -27.13 -17.89
CA LEU A 46 52.56 -26.65 -18.22
C LEU A 46 51.65 -26.66 -16.98
N THR A 47 50.66 -25.78 -16.97
CA THR A 47 49.67 -25.67 -15.90
C THR A 47 48.27 -25.99 -16.43
N CYS A 48 47.47 -26.67 -15.63
CA CYS A 48 46.07 -27.02 -15.87
C CYS A 48 45.20 -26.40 -14.77
N THR A 49 45.19 -25.07 -14.72
CA THR A 49 44.40 -24.27 -13.78
C THR A 49 43.23 -23.57 -14.48
N CYS A 50 42.35 -22.91 -13.74
CA CYS A 50 41.27 -22.12 -14.32
C CYS A 50 41.76 -21.02 -15.28
N GLN A 51 43.00 -20.54 -15.14
CA GLN A 51 43.58 -19.52 -16.02
C GLN A 51 44.12 -20.10 -17.33
N SER A 52 44.59 -21.35 -17.31
CA SER A 52 45.20 -22.02 -18.47
C SER A 52 44.27 -23.04 -19.13
N LEU A 53 43.04 -23.19 -18.63
CA LEU A 53 42.05 -24.14 -19.11
C LEU A 53 41.77 -23.98 -20.62
N ASP A 54 41.71 -22.75 -21.13
CA ASP A 54 41.56 -22.50 -22.56
C ASP A 54 42.75 -23.01 -23.39
N MET A 55 43.97 -22.97 -22.85
CA MET A 55 45.16 -23.53 -23.52
C MET A 55 45.08 -25.05 -23.58
N VAL A 56 44.62 -25.69 -22.50
CA VAL A 56 44.43 -27.15 -22.47
C VAL A 56 43.43 -27.58 -23.54
N ARG A 57 42.31 -26.85 -23.69
CA ARG A 57 41.36 -27.05 -24.80
C ARG A 57 42.00 -26.85 -26.15
N TRP A 58 42.77 -25.78 -26.31
CA TRP A 58 43.45 -25.48 -27.56
C TRP A 58 44.43 -26.60 -27.97
N LEU A 59 45.23 -27.13 -27.04
CA LEU A 59 46.14 -28.24 -27.32
C LEU A 59 45.40 -29.49 -27.82
N ALA A 60 44.20 -29.75 -27.31
CA ALA A 60 43.38 -30.87 -27.77
C ALA A 60 42.71 -30.64 -29.13
N THR A 61 42.31 -29.40 -29.44
CA THR A 61 41.49 -29.10 -30.63
C THR A 61 42.25 -28.42 -31.77
N THR A 62 43.48 -27.96 -31.56
CA THR A 62 44.24 -27.23 -32.58
C THR A 62 44.60 -28.12 -33.78
N VAL A 63 44.71 -27.47 -34.94
CA VAL A 63 45.18 -28.05 -36.20
C VAL A 63 46.71 -27.95 -36.37
N VAL A 64 47.39 -27.20 -35.49
CA VAL A 64 48.86 -27.14 -35.42
C VAL A 64 49.41 -28.53 -35.09
N ARG A 65 50.46 -28.98 -35.77
CA ARG A 65 51.08 -30.28 -35.51
C ARG A 65 51.87 -30.23 -34.21
N LEU A 66 51.53 -31.10 -33.27
CA LEU A 66 52.14 -31.14 -31.93
C LEU A 66 53.15 -32.28 -31.77
N ASP A 67 53.79 -32.39 -30.60
CA ASP A 67 54.90 -33.31 -30.31
C ASP A 67 54.68 -34.79 -30.65
N GLY A 68 53.41 -35.23 -30.72
CA GLY A 68 52.99 -36.61 -30.98
C GLY A 68 52.28 -36.87 -32.31
N ASP A 69 52.18 -35.88 -33.22
CA ASP A 69 51.45 -36.04 -34.50
C ASP A 69 52.25 -36.82 -35.59
N ASN A 70 53.32 -37.54 -35.21
CA ASN A 70 54.18 -38.32 -36.09
C ASN A 70 54.11 -39.81 -35.73
N HIS A 71 53.24 -40.57 -36.40
CA HIS A 71 53.09 -42.03 -36.24
C HIS A 71 54.30 -42.88 -36.69
N ASN A 72 55.42 -42.27 -37.12
CA ASN A 72 56.56 -42.96 -37.75
C ASN A 72 57.89 -42.85 -36.99
N LEU A 73 57.88 -42.49 -35.70
CA LEU A 73 59.07 -42.54 -34.85
C LEU A 73 58.86 -43.53 -33.69
N ALA A 74 58.62 -44.79 -34.04
CA ALA A 74 58.79 -45.91 -33.12
C ALA A 74 60.30 -46.21 -32.98
N TYR A 75 60.98 -45.38 -32.21
CA TYR A 75 62.32 -45.67 -31.68
C TYR A 75 62.45 -45.03 -30.29
N ASP A 76 61.51 -45.35 -29.41
CA ASP A 76 61.70 -45.27 -27.96
C ASP A 76 60.61 -46.14 -27.31
N ASP A 77 61.00 -47.20 -26.61
CA ASP A 77 60.15 -48.33 -26.20
C ASP A 77 59.50 -48.12 -24.81
N ASP A 78 59.21 -46.87 -24.44
CA ASP A 78 58.65 -46.54 -23.12
C ASP A 78 57.87 -45.21 -23.15
N TYR A 79 56.79 -45.11 -23.93
CA TYR A 79 55.82 -44.04 -23.72
C TYR A 79 54.46 -44.35 -24.36
N ASP A 80 53.40 -44.16 -23.56
CA ASP A 80 52.00 -44.34 -23.90
C ASP A 80 51.61 -43.54 -25.17
N ASP A 81 51.14 -44.26 -26.18
CA ASP A 81 50.76 -43.78 -27.52
C ASP A 81 49.42 -43.03 -27.49
N ASN A 82 49.35 -41.94 -26.72
CA ASN A 82 48.27 -40.97 -26.77
C ASN A 82 48.85 -39.64 -27.24
N GLY A 83 48.93 -39.50 -28.57
CA GLY A 83 49.30 -38.24 -29.22
C GLY A 83 48.51 -37.07 -28.65
N ARG A 84 49.24 -36.01 -28.26
CA ARG A 84 48.77 -34.73 -27.69
C ARG A 84 48.45 -34.72 -26.19
N ASP A 85 49.00 -35.64 -25.40
CA ASP A 85 48.96 -35.51 -23.93
C ASP A 85 50.27 -34.96 -23.34
N TYR A 86 50.18 -33.90 -22.55
CA TYR A 86 51.30 -33.27 -21.85
C TYR A 86 51.08 -33.31 -20.34
N PRO A 87 52.12 -33.58 -19.53
CA PRO A 87 52.04 -33.44 -18.08
C PRO A 87 51.82 -31.97 -17.71
N CYS A 88 50.91 -31.71 -16.77
CA CYS A 88 50.62 -30.37 -16.29
C CYS A 88 50.32 -30.33 -14.78
N ALA A 89 50.61 -29.19 -14.15
CA ALA A 89 50.33 -28.95 -12.74
C ALA A 89 48.87 -28.51 -12.52
N LEU A 90 48.17 -29.16 -11.59
CA LEU A 90 46.80 -28.85 -11.19
C LEU A 90 46.75 -27.77 -10.08
N GLU A 91 45.58 -27.17 -9.85
CA GLU A 91 45.40 -26.13 -8.81
C GLU A 91 45.63 -26.62 -7.38
N ASP A 92 45.50 -27.92 -7.11
CA ASP A 92 45.74 -28.54 -5.81
C ASP A 92 47.22 -28.88 -5.56
N GLY A 93 48.11 -28.53 -6.51
CA GLY A 93 49.53 -28.86 -6.47
C GLY A 93 49.85 -30.28 -6.95
N GLY A 94 48.85 -31.04 -7.41
CA GLY A 94 49.03 -32.35 -8.02
C GLY A 94 49.61 -32.27 -9.44
N MET A 95 50.13 -33.40 -9.92
CA MET A 95 50.52 -33.58 -11.32
C MET A 95 49.42 -34.35 -12.06
N GLY A 96 48.94 -33.78 -13.16
CA GLY A 96 47.95 -34.38 -14.05
C GLY A 96 48.42 -34.32 -15.50
N SER A 97 47.50 -34.59 -16.42
CA SER A 97 47.76 -34.51 -17.85
C SER A 97 46.71 -33.67 -18.56
N THR A 98 47.07 -33.02 -19.66
CA THR A 98 46.11 -32.26 -20.48
C THR A 98 44.95 -33.11 -20.98
N GLY A 99 45.18 -34.38 -21.31
CA GLY A 99 44.18 -35.34 -21.76
C GLY A 99 43.19 -35.70 -20.66
N SER A 100 43.66 -35.93 -19.44
CA SER A 100 42.79 -36.21 -18.28
C SER A 100 41.92 -35.00 -17.90
N VAL A 101 42.45 -33.78 -18.00
CA VAL A 101 41.68 -32.54 -17.79
C VAL A 101 40.64 -32.35 -18.91
N MET A 102 40.99 -32.67 -20.15
CA MET A 102 40.06 -32.59 -21.29
C MET A 102 38.95 -33.64 -21.20
N ALA A 103 39.24 -34.85 -20.74
CA ALA A 103 38.23 -35.90 -20.53
C ALA A 103 37.14 -35.45 -19.54
N GLN A 104 37.49 -34.62 -18.55
CA GLN A 104 36.57 -34.07 -17.56
C GLN A 104 36.36 -32.55 -17.72
N TRP A 105 36.42 -32.05 -18.96
CA TRP A 105 36.37 -30.62 -19.28
C TRP A 105 35.19 -29.89 -18.63
N GLU A 106 33.98 -30.44 -18.73
CA GLU A 106 32.77 -29.77 -18.22
C GLU A 106 32.81 -29.54 -16.71
N ALA A 107 33.39 -30.47 -15.95
CA ALA A 107 33.48 -30.37 -14.50
C ALA A 107 34.46 -29.25 -14.10
N HIS A 108 35.63 -29.21 -14.74
CA HIS A 108 36.62 -28.15 -14.52
C HIS A 108 36.08 -26.78 -14.95
N TRP A 109 35.46 -26.68 -16.13
CA TRP A 109 34.88 -25.44 -16.62
C TRP A 109 33.78 -24.90 -15.68
N ARG A 110 32.85 -25.75 -15.25
CA ARG A 110 31.78 -25.36 -14.31
C ARG A 110 32.34 -24.92 -12.96
N ARG A 111 33.43 -25.51 -12.47
CA ARG A 111 34.09 -25.08 -11.24
C ARG A 111 34.72 -23.70 -11.36
N CYS A 112 35.42 -23.45 -12.47
CA CYS A 112 36.11 -22.17 -12.72
C CYS A 112 35.14 -21.01 -12.94
N VAL A 113 34.06 -21.26 -13.67
CA VAL A 113 33.17 -20.20 -14.17
C VAL A 113 31.87 -20.13 -13.37
N GLY A 114 31.45 -21.23 -12.75
CA GLY A 114 30.17 -21.33 -12.04
C GLY A 114 30.05 -20.40 -10.84
N LEU A 115 31.13 -20.17 -10.08
CA LEU A 115 31.09 -19.24 -8.94
C LEU A 115 30.82 -17.79 -9.40
N ALA A 116 31.41 -17.37 -10.52
CA ALA A 116 31.18 -16.04 -11.09
C ALA A 116 29.72 -15.89 -11.57
N PHE A 117 29.16 -16.87 -12.27
CA PHE A 117 27.76 -16.82 -12.69
C PHE A 117 26.78 -16.90 -11.51
N LEU A 118 27.07 -17.70 -10.49
CA LEU A 118 26.25 -17.79 -9.29
C LEU A 118 26.24 -16.47 -8.51
N THR A 119 27.39 -15.83 -8.37
CA THR A 119 27.48 -14.53 -7.68
C THR A 119 26.75 -13.44 -8.44
N VAL A 120 26.92 -13.34 -9.76
CA VAL A 120 26.21 -12.36 -10.60
C VAL A 120 24.69 -12.58 -10.55
N SER A 121 24.23 -13.83 -10.66
CA SER A 121 22.79 -14.13 -10.62
C SER A 121 22.18 -13.87 -9.24
N ALA A 122 22.89 -14.18 -8.14
CA ALA A 122 22.44 -13.88 -6.78
C ALA A 122 22.30 -12.37 -6.53
N VAL A 123 23.27 -11.56 -6.98
CA VAL A 123 23.21 -10.10 -6.87
C VAL A 123 22.07 -9.54 -7.70
N ALA A 124 21.86 -10.03 -8.93
CA ALA A 124 20.76 -9.59 -9.78
C ALA A 124 19.39 -9.87 -9.14
N LEU A 125 19.21 -11.07 -8.55
CA LEU A 125 17.99 -11.44 -7.85
C LEU A 125 17.75 -10.55 -6.62
N LEU A 126 18.80 -10.26 -5.84
CA LEU A 126 18.70 -9.36 -4.69
C LEU A 126 18.22 -7.96 -5.12
N VAL A 127 18.77 -7.41 -6.20
CA VAL A 127 18.37 -6.10 -6.74
C VAL A 127 16.91 -6.12 -7.19
N GLN A 128 16.46 -7.18 -7.87
CA GLN A 128 15.07 -7.32 -8.30
C GLN A 128 14.10 -7.37 -7.10
N VAL A 129 14.42 -8.16 -6.08
CA VAL A 129 13.60 -8.29 -4.86
C VAL A 129 13.52 -6.97 -4.12
N LEU A 130 14.65 -6.27 -3.93
CA LEU A 130 14.67 -4.96 -3.28
C LEU A 130 13.90 -3.90 -4.09
N GLY A 131 14.02 -3.92 -5.41
CA GLY A 131 13.26 -3.04 -6.30
C GLY A 131 11.75 -3.27 -6.19
N LEU A 132 11.30 -4.53 -6.21
CA LEU A 132 9.89 -4.89 -6.02
C LEU A 132 9.37 -4.51 -4.62
N LEU A 133 10.17 -4.70 -3.58
CA LEU A 133 9.80 -4.30 -2.22
C LEU A 133 9.64 -2.78 -2.13
N LEU A 134 10.57 -2.01 -2.70
CA LEU A 134 10.50 -0.55 -2.69
C LEU A 134 9.27 -0.04 -3.46
N THR A 135 9.01 -0.58 -4.65
CA THR A 135 7.82 -0.19 -5.42
C THR A 135 6.53 -0.52 -4.70
N TYR A 136 6.45 -1.70 -4.05
CA TYR A 136 5.30 -2.08 -3.23
C TYR A 136 5.09 -1.12 -2.06
N LEU A 137 6.15 -0.79 -1.31
CA LEU A 137 6.06 0.13 -0.17
C LEU A 137 5.62 1.53 -0.60
N LEU A 138 6.18 2.05 -1.69
CA LEU A 138 5.80 3.35 -2.25
C LEU A 138 4.34 3.33 -2.73
N TRP A 139 3.91 2.28 -3.42
CA TRP A 139 2.54 2.13 -3.91
C TRP A 139 1.54 2.06 -2.76
N SER A 140 1.83 1.27 -1.73
CA SER A 140 1.00 1.14 -0.51
C SER A 140 0.87 2.47 0.25
N LYS A 141 1.96 3.24 0.37
CA LYS A 141 1.91 4.58 0.98
C LYS A 141 1.08 5.54 0.13
N TRP A 142 1.23 5.51 -1.19
CA TRP A 142 0.49 6.36 -2.12
C TRP A 142 -1.01 6.05 -2.11
N THR A 143 -1.41 4.78 -2.06
CA THR A 143 -2.82 4.42 -1.94
C THR A 143 -3.39 4.91 -0.62
N TYR A 144 -2.67 4.74 0.51
CA TYR A 144 -3.10 5.26 1.82
C TYR A 144 -3.31 6.77 1.80
N VAL A 145 -2.35 7.54 1.28
CA VAL A 145 -2.47 9.01 1.17
C VAL A 145 -3.63 9.38 0.25
N ARG A 146 -3.84 8.68 -0.86
CA ARG A 146 -4.97 8.92 -1.77
C ARG A 146 -6.32 8.57 -1.16
N HIS A 147 -6.40 7.56 -0.30
CA HIS A 147 -7.60 7.21 0.46
C HIS A 147 -7.86 8.27 1.54
N ALA A 148 -6.85 8.64 2.33
CA ALA A 148 -6.94 9.69 3.34
C ALA A 148 -7.33 11.03 2.74
N TRP A 149 -6.75 11.42 1.60
CA TRP A 149 -7.10 12.67 0.91
C TRP A 149 -8.53 12.65 0.35
N ARG A 150 -9.01 11.51 -0.15
CA ARG A 150 -10.42 11.36 -0.54
C ARG A 150 -11.34 11.54 0.67
N VAL A 151 -11.08 10.86 1.77
CA VAL A 151 -11.86 10.98 3.01
C VAL A 151 -11.83 12.42 3.53
N LEU A 152 -10.66 13.06 3.56
CA LEU A 152 -10.49 14.45 4.00
C LEU A 152 -11.19 15.45 3.07
N ARG A 153 -11.20 15.21 1.76
CA ARG A 153 -11.93 16.05 0.79
C ARG A 153 -13.45 15.92 0.92
N HIS A 154 -13.92 14.80 1.47
CA HIS A 154 -15.33 14.53 1.75
C HIS A 154 -15.75 14.84 3.19
N LEU A 155 -14.80 15.12 4.09
CA LEU A 155 -15.04 15.74 5.40
C LEU A 155 -15.41 17.22 5.19
N ARG A 156 -16.58 17.45 4.60
CA ARG A 156 -17.25 18.75 4.63
C ARG A 156 -18.05 18.81 5.92
N LEU A 157 -17.78 19.83 6.73
CA LEU A 157 -18.65 20.15 7.86
C LEU A 157 -20.07 20.41 7.30
N PRO A 158 -21.10 19.75 7.83
CA PRO A 158 -22.46 19.94 7.38
C PRO A 158 -22.87 21.40 7.59
N ARG A 159 -23.38 22.04 6.54
CA ARG A 159 -23.91 23.41 6.61
C ARG A 159 -25.42 23.36 6.72
N ARG A 160 -26.02 24.40 7.30
CA ARG A 160 -27.48 24.56 7.39
C ARG A 160 -28.20 24.33 6.05
N HIS A 161 -27.61 24.77 4.93
CA HIS A 161 -28.21 24.64 3.59
C HIS A 161 -28.23 23.21 3.04
N ASP A 162 -27.48 22.28 3.64
CA ASP A 162 -27.46 20.87 3.23
C ASP A 162 -28.73 20.12 3.69
N PHE A 163 -29.49 20.72 4.62
CA PHE A 163 -30.71 20.16 5.20
C PHE A 163 -31.97 20.70 4.51
N GLN A 164 -33.05 19.91 4.52
CA GLN A 164 -34.33 20.30 3.94
C GLN A 164 -35.02 21.37 4.79
N ASN A 165 -34.93 21.21 6.12
CA ASN A 165 -35.50 22.13 7.09
C ASN A 165 -34.42 22.71 7.99
N ASP A 166 -34.59 23.97 8.38
CA ASP A 166 -33.70 24.64 9.32
C ASP A 166 -34.00 24.24 10.76
N ALA A 167 -35.28 23.99 11.07
CA ALA A 167 -35.68 23.36 12.32
C ALA A 167 -36.98 22.58 12.18
N VAL A 168 -37.05 21.44 12.88
CA VAL A 168 -38.29 20.70 13.12
C VAL A 168 -38.73 20.86 14.56
N PHE A 169 -40.01 21.15 14.78
CA PHE A 169 -40.62 21.20 16.10
C PHE A 169 -41.22 19.84 16.43
N VAL A 170 -40.74 19.25 17.53
CA VAL A 170 -41.24 18.01 18.12
C VAL A 170 -42.14 18.40 19.29
N TYR A 171 -43.38 17.95 19.28
CA TYR A 171 -44.42 18.30 20.25
C TYR A 171 -45.31 17.07 20.46
N ALA A 172 -46.09 17.04 21.55
CA ALA A 172 -47.12 16.02 21.73
C ALA A 172 -48.34 16.37 20.88
N ASP A 173 -49.10 15.38 20.43
CA ASP A 173 -50.25 15.60 19.54
C ASP A 173 -51.26 16.61 20.13
N ASP A 174 -51.45 16.60 21.45
CA ASP A 174 -52.31 17.54 22.18
C ASP A 174 -51.81 19.00 22.17
N ASP A 175 -50.52 19.23 21.92
CA ASP A 175 -49.90 20.56 21.90
C ASP A 175 -49.80 21.17 20.49
N LEU A 176 -50.49 20.61 19.51
CA LEU A 176 -50.44 21.05 18.12
C LEU A 176 -50.69 22.56 17.96
N GLU A 177 -51.71 23.10 18.63
CA GLU A 177 -52.05 24.53 18.53
C GLU A 177 -50.93 25.42 19.11
N LEU A 178 -50.31 24.97 20.20
CA LEU A 178 -49.17 25.65 20.82
C LEU A 178 -47.96 25.61 19.88
N ALA A 179 -47.66 24.44 19.30
CA ALA A 179 -46.56 24.26 18.36
C ALA A 179 -46.73 25.15 17.11
N MET A 180 -47.95 25.26 16.56
CA MET A 180 -48.26 26.17 15.45
C MET A 180 -47.99 27.63 15.81
N LYS A 181 -48.46 28.09 16.98
CA LYS A 181 -48.24 29.47 17.47
C LYS A 181 -46.75 29.76 17.66
N LEU A 182 -46.00 28.82 18.21
CA LEU A 182 -44.56 28.93 18.43
C LEU A 182 -43.78 28.98 17.13
N LYS A 183 -44.09 28.09 16.19
CA LYS A 183 -43.52 28.09 14.83
C LYS A 183 -43.73 29.43 14.14
N GLN A 184 -44.94 29.99 14.21
CA GLN A 184 -45.24 31.32 13.67
C GLN A 184 -44.48 32.43 14.40
N ALA A 185 -44.41 32.39 15.73
CA ALA A 185 -43.69 33.39 16.51
C ALA A 185 -42.19 33.44 16.18
N VAL A 186 -41.54 32.28 16.04
CA VAL A 186 -40.13 32.17 15.63
C VAL A 186 -39.95 32.61 14.18
N GLY A 187 -40.83 32.21 13.27
CA GLY A 187 -40.78 32.62 11.87
C GLY A 187 -40.97 34.13 11.67
N ASN A 188 -41.81 34.77 12.49
CA ASN A 188 -42.01 36.22 12.49
C ASN A 188 -40.81 36.97 13.11
N ALA A 189 -40.20 36.41 14.16
CA ALA A 189 -39.03 36.99 14.81
C ALA A 189 -37.78 36.92 13.92
N ARG A 190 -37.60 35.82 13.18
CA ARG A 190 -36.49 35.63 12.24
C ARG A 190 -37.00 35.10 10.89
N PRO A 191 -37.35 36.00 9.95
CA PRO A 191 -37.85 35.61 8.64
C PRO A 191 -36.77 34.88 7.83
N GLY A 192 -37.21 33.96 6.96
CA GLY A 192 -36.33 33.17 6.08
C GLY A 192 -35.86 31.83 6.65
N LEU A 193 -36.38 31.41 7.82
CA LEU A 193 -36.20 30.06 8.34
C LEU A 193 -37.23 29.08 7.75
N ARG A 194 -36.77 27.92 7.27
CA ARG A 194 -37.61 26.78 6.87
C ARG A 194 -37.95 25.95 8.10
N LEU A 195 -39.08 26.29 8.73
CA LEU A 195 -39.57 25.64 9.95
C LEU A 195 -40.65 24.61 9.61
N SER A 196 -40.59 23.42 10.22
CA SER A 196 -41.60 22.37 10.05
C SER A 196 -42.09 21.82 11.39
N LEU A 197 -43.29 21.25 11.39
CA LEU A 197 -43.82 20.47 12.52
C LEU A 197 -43.53 19.00 12.24
N LEU A 198 -43.20 18.22 13.27
CA LEU A 198 -42.82 16.82 13.12
C LEU A 198 -43.84 16.02 12.30
N MET A 199 -45.13 16.17 12.61
CA MET A 199 -46.19 15.39 11.96
C MET A 199 -46.48 15.84 10.51
N ASP A 200 -46.17 17.10 10.14
CA ASP A 200 -46.33 17.59 8.76
C ASP A 200 -45.33 16.92 7.80
N GLU A 201 -44.17 16.48 8.31
CA GLU A 201 -43.09 15.87 7.52
C GLU A 201 -43.33 14.37 7.25
N ILE A 202 -44.21 13.74 8.02
CA ILE A 202 -44.41 12.29 7.99
C ILE A 202 -45.50 11.98 6.96
N MET A 203 -45.13 11.21 5.93
CA MET A 203 -46.08 10.81 4.89
C MET A 203 -47.20 9.94 5.48
N PRO A 204 -48.48 10.21 5.15
CA PRO A 204 -49.58 9.35 5.56
C PRO A 204 -49.36 7.91 5.12
N GLY A 205 -49.55 6.95 6.02
CA GLY A 205 -49.35 5.52 5.75
C GLY A 205 -47.89 5.04 5.84
N SER A 206 -46.93 5.92 6.16
CA SER A 206 -45.56 5.52 6.48
C SER A 206 -45.43 5.03 7.93
N TYR A 207 -44.39 4.24 8.21
CA TYR A 207 -44.11 3.76 9.57
C TYR A 207 -43.61 4.93 10.43
N LEU A 208 -44.34 5.24 11.51
CA LEU A 208 -44.13 6.45 12.31
C LEU A 208 -42.70 6.58 12.89
N PRO A 209 -42.06 5.53 13.45
CA PRO A 209 -40.68 5.61 13.91
C PRO A 209 -39.67 5.96 12.82
N GLU A 210 -39.85 5.43 11.60
CA GLU A 210 -39.02 5.80 10.45
C GLU A 210 -39.28 7.25 10.03
N GLY A 211 -40.54 7.70 10.10
CA GLY A 211 -40.90 9.08 9.86
C GLY A 211 -40.19 10.04 10.82
N ILE A 212 -40.24 9.76 12.12
CA ILE A 212 -39.59 10.57 13.16
C ILE A 212 -38.07 10.62 12.94
N ALA A 213 -37.42 9.46 12.77
CA ALA A 213 -35.97 9.39 12.55
C ALA A 213 -35.57 10.18 11.29
N ARG A 214 -36.32 10.05 10.20
CA ARG A 214 -36.08 10.76 8.94
C ARG A 214 -36.28 12.27 9.07
N SER A 215 -37.30 12.72 9.80
CA SER A 215 -37.55 14.15 10.04
C SER A 215 -36.44 14.79 10.86
N VAL A 216 -35.93 14.08 11.88
CA VAL A 216 -34.76 14.51 12.66
C VAL A 216 -33.51 14.58 11.79
N GLU A 217 -33.25 13.55 10.97
CA GLU A 217 -32.07 13.49 10.10
C GLU A 217 -32.03 14.63 9.07
N ARG A 218 -33.19 14.96 8.49
CA ARG A 218 -33.34 15.99 7.43
C ARG A 218 -33.40 17.42 7.96
N SER A 219 -33.40 17.60 9.27
CA SER A 219 -33.50 18.90 9.91
C SER A 219 -32.15 19.33 10.50
N TRP A 220 -31.81 20.60 10.25
CA TRP A 220 -30.59 21.21 10.77
C TRP A 220 -30.61 21.28 12.30
N LYS A 221 -31.70 21.79 12.88
CA LYS A 221 -31.96 21.73 14.33
C LYS A 221 -33.23 20.93 14.64
N VAL A 222 -33.27 20.38 15.84
CA VAL A 222 -34.46 19.75 16.42
C VAL A 222 -34.88 20.55 17.64
N VAL A 223 -36.10 21.09 17.62
CA VAL A 223 -36.67 21.87 18.73
C VAL A 223 -37.68 21.00 19.47
N LEU A 224 -37.35 20.60 20.69
CA LEU A 224 -38.22 19.81 21.57
C LEU A 224 -39.13 20.74 22.37
N LEU A 225 -40.44 20.69 22.14
CA LEU A 225 -41.44 21.41 22.91
C LEU A 225 -41.85 20.59 24.13
N VAL A 226 -41.22 20.86 25.27
CA VAL A 226 -41.44 20.11 26.52
C VAL A 226 -42.52 20.79 27.34
N THR A 227 -43.71 20.20 27.30
CA THR A 227 -44.91 20.52 28.09
C THR A 227 -45.22 19.36 29.04
N GLN A 228 -46.28 19.49 29.86
CA GLN A 228 -46.72 18.39 30.72
C GLN A 228 -47.25 17.18 29.93
N THR A 229 -47.96 17.45 28.84
CA THR A 229 -48.48 16.49 27.86
C THR A 229 -47.35 15.80 27.12
N PHE A 230 -46.30 16.53 26.73
CA PHE A 230 -45.09 15.97 26.13
C PHE A 230 -44.42 14.91 27.00
N LEU A 231 -44.42 15.09 28.33
CA LEU A 231 -43.82 14.11 29.24
C LEU A 231 -44.64 12.81 29.38
N GLN A 232 -45.87 12.78 28.87
CA GLN A 232 -46.79 11.63 28.97
C GLN A 232 -47.08 11.00 27.59
N ASP A 233 -46.61 11.62 26.52
CA ASP A 233 -46.86 11.21 25.15
C ASP A 233 -46.00 9.99 24.76
N ASP A 234 -46.61 9.03 24.06
CA ASP A 234 -46.00 7.74 23.72
C ASP A 234 -44.78 7.88 22.77
N TRP A 235 -44.76 8.91 21.92
CA TRP A 235 -43.74 9.10 20.89
C TRP A 235 -42.67 10.13 21.26
N SER A 236 -42.95 10.95 22.27
CA SER A 236 -42.02 11.93 22.82
C SER A 236 -40.68 11.30 23.20
N GLY A 237 -40.68 10.17 23.91
CA GLY A 237 -39.47 9.51 24.40
C GLY A 237 -38.59 9.00 23.27
N PHE A 238 -39.20 8.37 22.27
CA PHE A 238 -38.50 7.94 21.06
C PHE A 238 -37.96 9.15 20.27
N SER A 239 -38.73 10.23 20.16
CA SER A 239 -38.32 11.44 19.46
C SER A 239 -37.12 12.12 20.14
N VAL A 240 -37.11 12.18 21.47
CA VAL A 240 -35.96 12.68 22.24
C VAL A 240 -34.75 11.78 22.01
N LEU A 241 -34.91 10.46 22.07
CA LEU A 241 -33.82 9.52 21.82
C LEU A 241 -33.20 9.70 20.42
N GLN A 242 -34.04 9.85 19.39
CA GLN A 242 -33.58 10.13 18.02
C GLN A 242 -32.88 11.49 17.91
N ALA A 243 -33.44 12.52 18.53
CA ALA A 243 -32.83 13.85 18.57
C ALA A 243 -31.44 13.79 19.23
N GLN A 244 -31.28 13.05 20.32
CA GLN A 244 -29.99 12.88 20.99
C GLN A 244 -28.96 12.12 20.16
N GLY A 245 -29.38 11.03 19.52
CA GLY A 245 -28.51 10.29 18.60
C GLY A 245 -28.00 11.13 17.42
N SER A 246 -28.66 12.25 17.13
CA SER A 246 -28.28 13.17 16.06
C SER A 246 -27.19 14.17 16.46
N ILE A 247 -26.88 14.32 17.77
CA ILE A 247 -25.83 15.19 18.29
C ILE A 247 -24.47 14.57 17.98
N SER A 248 -23.54 15.37 17.46
CA SER A 248 -22.17 14.95 17.15
C SER A 248 -21.17 16.05 17.50
N ASP A 249 -19.87 15.73 17.51
CA ASP A 249 -18.80 16.71 17.72
C ASP A 249 -18.84 17.86 16.70
N THR A 250 -19.38 17.60 15.51
CA THR A 250 -19.55 18.63 14.46
C THR A 250 -20.80 19.50 14.63
N LEU A 251 -21.77 19.04 15.43
CA LEU A 251 -23.07 19.71 15.66
C LEU A 251 -23.50 19.54 17.13
N PRO A 252 -22.77 20.12 18.10
CA PRO A 252 -23.08 19.95 19.52
C PRO A 252 -24.42 20.59 19.91
N ASP A 253 -24.79 21.71 19.27
CA ASP A 253 -26.02 22.46 19.54
C ASP A 253 -27.18 22.04 18.63
N ARG A 254 -27.25 20.78 18.18
CA ARG A 254 -28.27 20.33 17.22
C ARG A 254 -29.68 20.29 17.82
N VAL A 255 -29.79 19.99 19.11
CA VAL A 255 -31.06 19.86 19.83
C VAL A 255 -31.27 21.06 20.74
N LEU A 256 -32.44 21.70 20.64
CA LEU A 256 -32.86 22.83 21.46
C LEU A 256 -34.13 22.43 22.22
N VAL A 257 -34.19 22.72 23.51
CA VAL A 257 -35.31 22.34 24.38
C VAL A 257 -36.07 23.61 24.77
N LEU A 258 -37.37 23.64 24.48
CA LEU A 258 -38.27 24.71 24.87
C LEU A 258 -39.20 24.20 25.98
N MET A 259 -38.96 24.61 27.21
CA MET A 259 -39.80 24.25 28.36
C MET A 259 -40.95 25.25 28.49
N VAL A 260 -42.19 24.77 28.38
CA VAL A 260 -43.40 25.61 28.43
C VAL A 260 -44.28 25.22 29.62
N GLY A 261 -44.43 26.17 30.55
CA GLY A 261 -45.28 26.04 31.73
C GLY A 261 -44.62 25.33 32.91
N PRO A 262 -45.30 25.28 34.08
CA PRO A 262 -44.82 24.54 35.24
C PRO A 262 -44.97 23.03 34.99
N LEU A 263 -43.84 22.34 34.80
CA LEU A 263 -43.80 20.89 34.69
C LEU A 263 -43.97 20.26 36.07
N GLN A 264 -45.01 19.47 36.27
CA GLN A 264 -45.18 18.72 37.51
C GLN A 264 -44.27 17.49 37.52
N PRO A 265 -43.79 17.03 38.69
CA PRO A 265 -42.98 15.82 38.78
C PRO A 265 -43.79 14.61 38.29
N TRP A 266 -43.45 14.09 37.11
CA TRP A 266 -44.00 12.83 36.64
C TRP A 266 -43.28 11.70 37.41
N ALA A 267 -44.04 10.94 38.20
CA ALA A 267 -43.47 10.02 39.20
C ALA A 267 -43.96 8.57 39.11
N ALA A 268 -44.68 8.14 38.07
CA ALA A 268 -45.43 6.88 38.20
C ALA A 268 -45.52 5.92 37.00
N ARG A 269 -44.93 6.19 35.84
CA ARG A 269 -44.99 5.23 34.71
C ARG A 269 -43.75 5.31 33.84
N GLU A 270 -42.70 4.55 34.17
CA GLU A 270 -41.80 3.96 33.16
C GLU A 270 -40.75 3.03 33.80
N PRO A 271 -40.28 1.98 33.09
CA PRO A 271 -39.27 1.06 33.56
C PRO A 271 -37.87 1.70 33.60
N SER A 272 -37.04 1.19 34.52
CA SER A 272 -35.84 1.77 35.12
C SER A 272 -34.62 2.08 34.25
N HIS A 273 -34.69 2.07 32.91
CA HIS A 273 -33.47 2.19 32.08
C HIS A 273 -33.46 3.32 31.03
N LEU A 274 -34.58 3.96 30.70
CA LEU A 274 -34.65 5.04 29.69
C LEU A 274 -35.62 6.17 30.07
N SER A 275 -35.57 6.63 31.32
CA SER A 275 -36.44 7.72 31.76
C SER A 275 -36.20 8.98 30.92
N MET A 276 -37.29 9.60 30.44
CA MET A 276 -37.30 10.92 29.78
C MET A 276 -36.45 11.98 30.51
N ARG A 277 -36.37 11.91 31.86
CA ARG A 277 -35.53 12.82 32.66
C ARG A 277 -34.04 12.61 32.42
N THR A 278 -33.62 11.36 32.26
CA THR A 278 -32.23 11.02 31.95
C THR A 278 -31.87 11.49 30.55
N LEU A 279 -32.79 11.31 29.60
CA LEU A 279 -32.61 11.83 28.24
C LEU A 279 -32.46 13.35 28.29
N LEU A 280 -33.43 14.10 28.81
CA LEU A 280 -33.34 15.57 28.84
C LEU A 280 -32.11 16.11 29.58
N ARG A 281 -31.60 15.43 30.62
CA ARG A 281 -30.37 15.83 31.35
C ARG A 281 -29.07 15.70 30.55
N MET A 282 -29.05 14.89 29.50
CA MET A 282 -27.87 14.76 28.63
C MET A 282 -27.76 15.91 27.63
N ILE A 283 -28.81 16.74 27.49
CA ILE A 283 -28.78 17.95 26.66
C ILE A 283 -28.09 19.07 27.45
N PRO A 284 -27.13 19.81 26.84
CA PRO A 284 -26.49 20.93 27.51
C PRO A 284 -27.50 21.96 28.01
N GLU A 285 -27.30 22.49 29.22
CA GLU A 285 -28.15 23.54 29.81
C GLU A 285 -28.21 24.81 28.92
N SER A 286 -27.16 25.07 28.14
CA SER A 286 -27.12 26.17 27.15
C SER A 286 -28.13 26.03 26.01
N CYS A 287 -28.70 24.83 25.82
CA CYS A 287 -29.70 24.53 24.79
C CYS A 287 -31.12 24.52 25.36
N VAL A 288 -31.31 24.80 26.65
CA VAL A 288 -32.60 24.79 27.33
C VAL A 288 -33.14 26.22 27.48
N TYR A 289 -34.34 26.45 26.95
CA TYR A 289 -35.04 27.72 26.96
C TYR A 289 -36.36 27.60 27.71
N HIS A 290 -36.54 28.43 28.74
CA HIS A 290 -37.79 28.51 29.48
C HIS A 290 -38.67 29.60 28.90
N VAL A 291 -39.93 29.28 28.56
CA VAL A 291 -40.88 30.28 28.05
C VAL A 291 -41.58 30.99 29.23
N PRO A 292 -41.34 32.29 29.43
CA PRO A 292 -41.90 33.05 30.53
C PRO A 292 -43.39 33.35 30.30
N GLY A 293 -44.13 33.44 31.41
CA GLY A 293 -45.54 33.81 31.41
C GLY A 293 -45.80 35.23 30.87
N ALA A 294 -44.87 36.17 31.04
CA ALA A 294 -45.04 37.57 30.65
C ALA A 294 -44.82 37.82 29.15
N VAL A 295 -45.69 38.64 28.53
CA VAL A 295 -45.77 38.87 27.08
C VAL A 295 -44.53 39.58 26.52
N THR A 296 -43.96 40.55 27.24
CA THR A 296 -42.79 41.35 26.79
C THR A 296 -41.50 40.54 26.73
N SER A 297 -41.33 39.54 27.61
CA SER A 297 -40.18 38.65 27.62
C SER A 297 -40.22 37.56 26.54
N ARG A 298 -41.38 37.31 25.91
CA ARG A 298 -41.52 36.27 24.88
C ARG A 298 -40.85 36.65 23.56
N HIS A 299 -40.89 37.93 23.17
CA HIS A 299 -40.31 38.37 21.90
C HIS A 299 -38.79 38.16 21.84
N ASN A 300 -38.06 38.49 22.92
CA ASN A 300 -36.62 38.27 22.99
C ASN A 300 -36.24 36.80 22.87
N ILE A 301 -37.07 35.88 23.39
CA ILE A 301 -36.80 34.44 23.31
C ILE A 301 -36.97 33.92 21.89
N TRP A 302 -37.98 34.40 21.16
CA TRP A 302 -38.17 33.99 19.76
C TRP A 302 -37.03 34.46 18.85
N VAL A 303 -36.52 35.68 19.10
CA VAL A 303 -35.33 36.19 18.40
C VAL A 303 -34.12 35.32 18.74
N THR A 304 -33.81 35.12 20.03
CA THR A 304 -32.67 34.28 20.44
C THR A 304 -32.76 32.85 19.90
N LEU A 305 -33.95 32.24 19.94
CA LEU A 305 -34.17 30.89 19.41
C LEU A 305 -33.99 30.84 17.90
N GLY A 306 -34.55 31.82 17.16
CA GLY A 306 -34.33 31.95 15.73
C GLY A 306 -32.85 32.12 15.39
N ASP A 307 -32.13 32.93 16.15
CA ASP A 307 -30.69 33.16 15.99
C ASP A 307 -29.88 31.88 16.19
N ARG A 308 -30.24 31.09 17.22
CA ARG A 308 -29.62 29.79 17.49
C ARG A 308 -29.95 28.72 16.44
N ILE A 309 -31.14 28.80 15.83
CA ILE A 309 -31.50 27.93 14.70
C ILE A 309 -30.65 28.27 13.48
N ALA A 310 -30.41 29.56 13.22
CA ALA A 310 -29.67 30.01 12.07
C ALA A 310 -28.14 29.96 12.23
N SER A 311 -27.62 29.80 13.45
CA SER A 311 -26.19 29.75 13.71
C SER A 311 -25.55 28.47 13.17
N ASP A 312 -24.42 28.63 12.49
CA ASP A 312 -23.51 27.53 12.14
C ASP A 312 -22.72 27.06 13.39
N PRO A 313 -22.27 25.79 13.45
CA PRO A 313 -21.41 25.30 14.52
C PRO A 313 -20.11 26.11 14.57
N VAL A 314 -19.73 26.55 15.77
CA VAL A 314 -18.48 27.27 16.07
C VAL A 314 -17.31 26.29 16.15
#